data_AF-A0AAW8L5D2-F1
#
_entry.id   AF-A0AAW8L5D2-F1
#
_cell.length_a   1.000
_cell.length_b   1.000
_cell.length_c   1.000
_cell.angle_alpha   90.00
_cell.angle_beta   90.00
_cell.angle_gamma   90.00
#
_symmetry.space_group_name_H-M   'P 1'
#
loop_
_entity.id
_entity.type
_entity.pdbx_description
1 polymer ?
#
loop_
_entity_poly.entity_id
_entity_poly.type
_entity_poly.pdbx_seq_one_letter_code
_entity_poly.pdbx_strand_id
1 'polypeptide(L)'
;MFNFLNFQHLIQLFSPCSLCELGTREKYSLCKDCWEQLPWLKQTIQRNNHSVLVACNYAYPVNRIIQQFKYEQKLHYQILLGEILKQLKFPKVQAIVPMPISNQRLIERGFNQSLVLANILSKHLKIPVWQ
;
A
#
# COMPACT_ATOMS: atom_id res chain seq x y z
N MET A 1 -3.45 23.79 36.43
CA MET A 1 -2.51 23.15 35.48
C MET A 1 -2.77 21.64 35.46
N PHE A 2 -3.83 21.20 34.81
CA PHE A 2 -4.02 19.78 34.51
C PHE A 2 -3.86 19.62 33.01
N ASN A 3 -2.76 18.98 32.62
CA ASN A 3 -2.50 18.60 31.25
C ASN A 3 -3.65 17.71 30.78
N PHE A 4 -4.39 18.19 29.78
CA PHE A 4 -5.20 17.36 28.90
C PHE A 4 -4.26 16.36 28.22
N LEU A 5 -4.00 15.24 28.89
CA LEU A 5 -3.31 14.10 28.31
C LEU A 5 -4.18 13.59 27.16
N ASN A 6 -3.57 13.67 25.98
CA ASN A 6 -4.17 13.51 24.68
C ASN A 6 -4.81 12.11 24.54
N PHE A 7 -6.12 12.03 24.75
CA PHE A 7 -6.93 10.80 24.70
C PHE A 7 -6.78 10.06 23.35
N GLN A 8 -6.40 10.78 22.28
CA GLN A 8 -6.12 10.24 20.95
C GLN A 8 -4.90 9.32 20.91
N HIS A 9 -3.89 9.55 21.76
CA HIS A 9 -2.69 8.69 21.81
C HIS A 9 -2.96 7.35 22.51
N LEU A 10 -3.81 7.34 23.55
CA LEU A 10 -4.17 6.13 24.28
C LEU A 10 -4.97 5.13 23.43
N ILE A 11 -5.83 5.62 22.53
CA ILE A 11 -6.63 4.77 21.62
C ILE A 11 -5.76 4.13 20.52
N GLN A 12 -4.68 4.78 20.10
CA GLN A 12 -3.77 4.24 19.08
C GLN A 12 -2.93 3.06 19.59
N LEU A 13 -2.60 3.02 20.89
CA LEU A 13 -1.77 1.95 21.47
C LEU A 13 -2.45 0.57 21.51
N PHE A 14 -3.78 0.49 21.36
CA PHE A 14 -4.54 -0.76 21.48
C PHE A 14 -5.45 -1.07 20.29
N SER A 15 -5.24 -0.42 19.14
CA SER A 15 -6.00 -0.81 17.96
C SER A 15 -5.53 -2.17 17.44
N PRO A 16 -6.44 -3.11 17.14
CA PRO A 16 -6.05 -4.43 16.65
C PRO A 16 -5.47 -4.33 15.24
N CYS A 17 -4.57 -5.27 14.94
CA CYS A 17 -4.04 -5.51 13.61
C CYS A 17 -5.19 -5.67 12.62
N SER A 18 -5.15 -4.94 11.51
CA SER A 18 -6.18 -4.98 10.47
C SER A 18 -6.27 -6.32 9.71
N LEU A 19 -5.50 -7.34 10.12
CA LEU A 19 -5.36 -8.60 9.40
C LEU A 19 -5.67 -9.81 10.26
N CYS A 20 -4.92 -9.99 11.36
CA CYS A 20 -5.17 -11.10 12.28
C CYS A 20 -6.11 -10.73 13.43
N GLU A 21 -6.40 -9.45 13.66
CA GLU A 21 -7.22 -8.92 14.76
C GLU A 21 -6.74 -9.25 16.18
N LEU A 22 -5.69 -10.08 16.33
CA LEU A 22 -5.11 -10.53 17.60
C LEU A 22 -3.90 -9.67 18.03
N GLY A 23 -3.04 -9.30 17.09
CA GLY A 23 -1.84 -8.53 17.38
C GLY A 23 -2.12 -7.05 17.53
N THR A 24 -1.30 -6.34 18.31
CA THR A 24 -1.36 -4.88 18.40
C THR A 24 -0.91 -4.27 17.08
N ARG A 25 -1.68 -3.30 16.58
CA ARG A 25 -1.32 -2.51 15.41
C ARG A 25 -0.02 -1.75 15.69
N GLU A 26 0.97 -1.96 14.84
CA GLU A 26 2.23 -1.23 14.85
C GLU A 26 2.39 -0.45 13.55
N LYS A 27 3.07 -1.02 12.56
CA LYS A 27 3.38 -0.38 11.30
C LYS A 27 2.27 -0.62 10.28
N TYR A 28 1.89 0.44 9.57
CA TYR A 28 1.06 0.33 8.37
C TYR A 28 -0.28 -0.40 8.58
N SER A 29 -0.84 -0.24 9.79
CA SER A 29 -2.06 -0.90 10.25
C SER A 29 -1.97 -2.41 10.55
N LEU A 30 -0.78 -3.00 10.49
CA LEU A 30 -0.52 -4.40 10.81
C LEU A 30 0.29 -4.55 12.11
N CYS A 31 0.17 -5.71 12.77
CA CYS A 31 1.17 -6.14 13.75
C CYS A 31 2.45 -6.61 13.05
N LYS A 32 3.53 -6.74 13.81
CA LYS A 32 4.83 -7.22 13.32
C LYS A 32 4.73 -8.57 12.59
N ASP A 33 4.09 -9.56 13.20
CA ASP A 33 3.99 -10.91 12.64
C ASP A 33 3.26 -10.90 11.29
N CYS A 34 2.11 -10.21 11.20
CA CYS A 34 1.36 -10.09 9.96
C CYS A 34 2.15 -9.40 8.86
N TRP A 35 2.97 -8.40 9.20
CA TRP A 35 3.84 -7.73 8.24
C TRP A 35 4.96 -8.65 7.74
N GLU A 36 5.61 -9.39 8.64
CA GLU A 36 6.71 -10.31 8.30
C GLU A 36 6.21 -11.52 7.51
N GLN A 37 4.98 -11.99 7.78
CA GLN A 37 4.35 -13.13 7.11
C GLN A 37 3.58 -12.78 5.83
N LEU A 38 3.58 -11.52 5.39
CA LEU A 38 3.08 -11.21 4.05
C LEU A 38 3.79 -12.11 3.02
N PRO A 39 3.12 -12.49 1.91
CA PRO A 39 3.68 -13.40 0.92
C PRO A 39 4.71 -12.69 0.05
N TRP A 40 5.79 -12.22 0.66
CA TRP A 40 6.88 -11.46 0.05
C TRP A 40 7.57 -12.28 -1.04
N LEU A 41 7.88 -11.59 -2.14
CA LEU A 41 8.68 -12.12 -3.23
C LEU A 41 9.91 -11.25 -3.47
N LYS A 42 9.73 -9.92 -3.50
CA LYS A 42 10.79 -8.89 -3.60
C LYS A 42 11.82 -9.19 -4.70
N GLN A 43 11.35 -9.56 -5.89
CA GLN A 43 12.21 -9.96 -7.00
C GLN A 43 11.87 -9.22 -8.29
N THR A 44 12.81 -9.28 -9.23
CA THR A 44 12.59 -8.85 -10.62
C THR A 44 12.31 -10.08 -11.47
N ILE A 45 11.24 -10.07 -12.27
CA ILE A 45 10.92 -11.13 -13.22
C ILE A 45 10.89 -10.58 -14.66
N GLN A 46 11.04 -11.47 -15.64
CA GLN A 46 10.85 -11.15 -17.05
C GLN A 46 9.46 -11.61 -17.51
N ARG A 47 8.67 -10.70 -18.07
CA ARG A 47 7.34 -10.98 -18.64
C ARG A 47 7.13 -10.16 -19.90
N ASN A 48 6.79 -10.80 -21.02
CA ASN A 48 6.54 -10.15 -22.32
C ASN A 48 7.65 -9.15 -22.71
N ASN A 49 8.92 -9.56 -22.60
CA ASN A 49 10.10 -8.72 -22.83
C ASN A 49 10.21 -7.47 -21.94
N HIS A 50 9.50 -7.44 -20.81
CA HIS A 50 9.60 -6.39 -19.81
C HIS A 50 10.13 -6.92 -18.48
N SER A 51 10.98 -6.11 -17.86
CA SER A 51 11.42 -6.28 -16.48
C SER A 51 10.31 -5.82 -15.53
N VAL A 52 9.85 -6.69 -14.64
CA VAL A 52 8.75 -6.42 -13.70
C VAL A 52 9.25 -6.62 -12.28
N LEU A 53 9.18 -5.57 -11.46
CA LEU A 53 9.45 -5.65 -10.02
C LEU A 53 8.19 -6.15 -9.30
N VAL A 54 8.35 -7.19 -8.47
CA VAL A 54 7.24 -7.85 -7.76
C VAL A 54 7.50 -7.84 -6.26
N ALA A 55 6.63 -7.18 -5.50
CA ALA A 55 6.74 -7.11 -4.03
C ALA A 55 6.28 -8.40 -3.35
N CYS A 56 5.12 -8.93 -3.76
CA CYS A 56 4.46 -10.09 -3.14
C CYS A 56 3.86 -11.03 -4.19
N ASN A 57 3.67 -12.29 -3.82
CA ASN A 57 2.78 -13.20 -4.54
C ASN A 57 1.32 -12.74 -4.42
N TYR A 58 0.52 -13.02 -5.44
CA TYR A 58 -0.93 -12.79 -5.41
C TYR A 58 -1.65 -13.89 -4.62
N ALA A 59 -1.39 -13.94 -3.32
CA ALA A 59 -1.94 -14.90 -2.36
C ALA A 59 -2.55 -14.17 -1.16
N TYR A 60 -3.25 -14.92 -0.30
CA TYR A 60 -3.72 -14.36 0.97
C TYR A 60 -2.52 -13.82 1.77
N PRO A 61 -2.63 -12.65 2.43
CA PRO A 61 -3.79 -11.76 2.46
C PRO A 61 -3.78 -10.67 1.37
N VAL A 62 -2.69 -10.54 0.61
CA VAL A 62 -2.45 -9.48 -0.37
C VAL A 62 -3.50 -9.48 -1.48
N ASN A 63 -3.93 -10.65 -1.96
CA ASN A 63 -4.97 -10.75 -2.99
C ASN A 63 -6.29 -10.09 -2.54
N ARG A 64 -6.72 -10.32 -1.29
CA ARG A 64 -7.92 -9.72 -0.71
C ARG A 64 -7.75 -8.22 -0.54
N ILE A 65 -6.62 -7.78 0.02
CA ILE A 65 -6.31 -6.35 0.18
C ILE A 65 -6.37 -5.62 -1.18
N ILE A 66 -5.79 -6.20 -2.23
CA ILE A 66 -5.85 -5.64 -3.59
C ILE A 66 -7.28 -5.57 -4.12
N GLN A 67 -8.09 -6.62 -3.90
CA GLN A 67 -9.51 -6.61 -4.29
C GLN A 67 -10.28 -5.50 -3.59
N GLN A 68 -10.15 -5.38 -2.27
CA GLN A 68 -10.83 -4.36 -1.48
C GLN A 68 -10.40 -2.94 -1.88
N PHE A 69 -9.11 -2.74 -2.17
CA PHE A 69 -8.59 -1.47 -2.64
C PHE A 69 -9.09 -1.11 -4.04
N LYS A 70 -9.30 -2.09 -4.93
CA LYS A 70 -9.76 -1.86 -6.30
C LYS A 70 -11.27 -1.68 -6.41
N TYR A 71 -12.05 -2.42 -5.64
CA TYR A 71 -13.49 -2.58 -5.90
C TYR A 71 -14.39 -2.24 -4.72
N GLU A 72 -13.89 -2.25 -3.48
CA GLU A 72 -14.69 -1.97 -2.28
C GLU A 72 -14.42 -0.58 -1.68
N GLN A 73 -13.79 0.30 -2.47
CA GLN A 73 -13.49 1.69 -2.10
C GLN A 73 -12.70 1.81 -0.77
N LYS A 74 -11.91 0.78 -0.41
CA LYS A 74 -11.13 0.75 0.83
C LYS A 74 -9.81 1.51 0.67
N LEU A 75 -9.89 2.83 0.52
CA LEU A 75 -8.73 3.72 0.29
C LEU A 75 -7.66 3.61 1.39
N HIS A 76 -8.03 3.27 2.63
CA HIS A 76 -7.09 3.13 3.74
C HIS A 76 -5.96 2.11 3.46
N TYR A 77 -6.19 1.11 2.59
CA TYR A 77 -5.15 0.18 2.17
C TYR A 77 -4.02 0.81 1.33
N GLN A 78 -4.17 2.06 0.88
CA GLN A 78 -3.10 2.79 0.19
C GLN A 78 -1.81 2.85 1.02
N ILE A 79 -1.92 2.95 2.35
CA ILE A 79 -0.77 3.03 3.25
C ILE A 79 -0.02 1.70 3.22
N LEU A 80 -0.72 0.60 3.48
CA LEU A 80 -0.14 -0.74 3.49
C LEU A 80 0.45 -1.11 2.13
N LEU A 81 -0.30 -0.92 1.04
CA LEU A 81 0.16 -1.25 -0.32
C LEU A 81 1.33 -0.36 -0.76
N GLY A 82 1.30 0.92 -0.41
CA GLY A 82 2.42 1.82 -0.64
C GLY A 82 3.69 1.33 0.03
N GLU A 83 3.61 0.96 1.31
CA GLU A 83 4.75 0.52 2.11
C GLU A 83 5.29 -0.85 1.67
N ILE A 84 4.41 -1.74 1.20
CA ILE A 84 4.77 -2.98 0.50
C ILE A 84 5.63 -2.65 -0.74
N LEU A 85 5.21 -1.69 -1.57
CA LEU A 85 5.95 -1.30 -2.77
C LEU A 85 7.29 -0.63 -2.43
N LYS A 86 7.37 0.14 -1.35
CA LYS A 86 8.64 0.74 -0.88
C LYS A 86 9.69 -0.28 -0.47
N GLN A 87 9.32 -1.55 -0.23
CA GLN A 87 10.29 -2.62 0.04
C GLN A 87 11.08 -3.05 -1.20
N LEU A 88 10.69 -2.59 -2.39
CA LEU A 88 11.37 -2.91 -3.64
C LEU A 88 12.59 -2.02 -3.86
N LYS A 89 13.62 -2.59 -4.48
CA LYS A 89 14.78 -1.84 -4.97
C LYS A 89 14.47 -1.33 -6.38
N PHE A 90 14.09 -0.06 -6.49
CA PHE A 90 13.80 0.57 -7.77
C PHE A 90 15.09 0.89 -8.55
N PRO A 91 15.11 0.70 -9.88
CA PRO A 91 16.19 1.23 -10.72
C PRO A 91 16.17 2.76 -10.71
N LYS A 92 17.26 3.39 -11.18
CA LYS A 92 17.27 4.84 -11.40
C LYS A 92 16.29 5.20 -12.51
N VAL A 93 15.27 5.97 -12.16
CA VAL A 93 14.22 6.46 -13.06
C VAL A 93 14.00 7.95 -12.83
N GLN A 94 13.41 8.64 -13.81
CA GLN A 94 13.20 10.10 -13.76
C GLN A 94 11.74 10.49 -13.46
N ALA A 95 10.79 9.57 -13.68
CA ALA A 95 9.37 9.80 -13.45
C ALA A 95 8.62 8.49 -13.20
N ILE A 96 7.41 8.58 -12.66
CA ILE A 96 6.46 7.48 -12.51
C ILE A 96 5.25 7.76 -13.40
N VAL A 97 4.87 6.80 -14.24
CA VAL A 97 3.66 6.88 -15.05
C VAL A 97 2.61 5.89 -14.52
N PRO A 98 1.54 6.36 -13.86
CA PRO A 98 0.47 5.49 -13.39
C PRO A 98 -0.41 5.07 -14.57
N MET A 99 -0.85 3.81 -14.59
CA MET A 99 -1.82 3.35 -15.58
C MET A 99 -3.11 4.19 -15.48
N PRO A 100 -3.61 4.78 -16.58
CA PRO A 100 -4.84 5.56 -16.56
C PRO A 100 -6.05 4.68 -16.22
N ILE A 101 -7.10 5.35 -15.72
CA ILE A 101 -8.40 4.76 -15.46
C ILE A 101 -9.44 5.49 -16.31
N SER A 102 -10.42 4.78 -16.87
CA SER A 102 -11.53 5.42 -17.59
C SER A 102 -12.44 6.18 -16.62
N ASN A 103 -13.15 7.20 -17.12
CA ASN A 103 -14.10 7.97 -16.32
C ASN A 103 -15.15 7.08 -15.66
N GLN A 104 -15.71 6.12 -16.41
CA GLN A 104 -16.66 5.15 -15.87
C GLN A 104 -16.09 4.37 -14.68
N ARG A 105 -14.88 3.82 -14.83
CA ARG A 105 -14.22 3.07 -13.74
C ARG A 105 -13.82 3.97 -12.57
N LEU A 106 -13.50 5.24 -12.82
CA LEU A 106 -13.20 6.20 -11.77
C LEU A 106 -14.44 6.46 -10.90
N ILE A 107 -15.61 6.59 -11.52
CA ILE A 107 -16.89 6.73 -10.82
C ILE A 107 -17.20 5.46 -10.01
N GLU A 108 -17.08 4.27 -10.63
CA GLU A 108 -17.34 2.99 -9.97
C GLU A 108 -16.40 2.74 -8.76
N ARG A 109 -15.11 3.03 -8.93
CA ARG A 109 -14.08 2.71 -7.94
C ARG A 109 -13.79 3.85 -6.97
N GLY A 110 -14.30 5.05 -7.20
CA GLY A 110 -14.11 6.25 -6.38
C GLY A 110 -12.72 6.91 -6.50
N PHE A 111 -11.68 6.18 -6.88
CA PHE A 111 -10.32 6.73 -7.06
C PHE A 111 -9.49 5.91 -8.06
N ASN A 112 -8.44 6.54 -8.60
CA ASN A 112 -7.44 5.85 -9.42
C ASN A 112 -6.38 5.19 -8.52
N GLN A 113 -6.48 3.86 -8.35
CA GLN A 113 -5.58 3.06 -7.51
C GLN A 113 -4.11 3.25 -7.90
N SER A 114 -3.82 3.24 -9.20
CA SER A 114 -2.45 3.36 -9.73
C SER A 114 -1.87 4.74 -9.43
N LEU A 115 -2.66 5.80 -9.61
CA LEU A 115 -2.26 7.17 -9.30
C LEU A 115 -2.01 7.37 -7.80
N VAL A 116 -2.87 6.81 -6.94
CA VAL A 116 -2.69 6.87 -5.48
C VAL A 116 -1.35 6.25 -5.08
N LEU A 117 -1.03 5.05 -5.56
CA LEU A 117 0.23 4.39 -5.25
C LEU A 117 1.44 5.10 -5.89
N ALA A 118 1.30 5.61 -7.11
CA ALA A 118 2.33 6.40 -7.77
C ALA A 118 2.69 7.67 -6.98
N ASN A 119 1.70 8.38 -6.43
CA ASN A 119 1.93 9.55 -5.59
C ASN A 119 2.68 9.22 -4.29
N ILE A 120 2.42 8.05 -3.69
CA ILE A 120 3.16 7.57 -2.51
C ILE A 120 4.62 7.28 -2.88
N LEU A 121 4.85 6.59 -4.00
CA LEU A 121 6.20 6.27 -4.47
C LEU A 121 6.97 7.50 -4.94
N SER A 122 6.31 8.47 -5.58
CA SER A 122 6.90 9.73 -6.03
C SER A 122 7.53 10.49 -4.87
N LYS A 123 6.82 10.58 -3.73
CA LYS A 123 7.35 11.18 -2.50
C LYS A 123 8.54 10.41 -1.95
N HIS A 124 8.50 9.08 -2.01
CA HIS A 124 9.60 8.23 -1.53
C HIS A 124 10.86 8.36 -2.40
N LEU A 125 10.69 8.27 -3.71
CA LEU A 125 11.76 8.26 -4.70
C LEU A 125 12.24 9.68 -5.07
N LYS A 126 11.50 10.72 -4.66
CA LYS A 126 11.76 12.14 -4.97
C LYS A 126 11.79 12.42 -6.48
N ILE A 127 10.85 11.85 -7.21
CA ILE A 127 10.68 12.02 -8.66
C ILE A 127 9.22 12.37 -8.97
N PRO A 128 8.93 13.09 -10.07
CA PRO A 128 7.56 13.45 -10.44
C PRO A 128 6.72 12.24 -10.85
N VAL A 129 5.40 12.39 -10.68
CA VAL A 129 4.41 11.58 -11.40
C VAL A 129 4.10 12.29 -12.72
N TRP A 130 4.25 11.59 -13.84
CA TRP A 130 3.89 12.10 -15.16
C TRP A 130 2.51 11.59 -15.54
N GLN A 131 1.59 12.52 -15.79
CA GLN A 131 0.26 12.27 -16.35
C GLN A 131 0.08 13.04 -17.66
#